data_AF-A0A381IKK9-F1
#
_entry.id   AF-A0A381IKK9-F1
#
_cell.length_a   1.000
_cell.length_b   1.000
_cell.length_c   1.000
_cell.angle_alpha   90.00
_cell.angle_beta   90.00
_cell.angle_gamma   90.00
#
_symmetry.space_group_name_H-M   'P 1'
#
loop_
_entity.id
_entity.type
_entity.pdbx_description
1 polymer ?
#
loop_
_entity_poly.entity_id
_entity_poly.type
_entity_poly.pdbx_seq_one_letter_code
_entity_poly.pdbx_strand_id
1 'polypeptide(L)' 'MRKAVINSPTRASTHPFYSSDCRLALEPSIQGLMDLAIKAGWTPNEVSYTIMMLGVEQFELCSADEQHRLDAH' A
#
# COMPACT_ATOMS: atom_id res chain seq x y z
N MET A 1 -2.86 20.57 5.08
CA MET A 1 -3.47 19.21 5.10
C MET A 1 -2.83 18.44 6.25
N ARG A 2 -3.61 17.76 7.10
CA ARG A 2 -3.04 16.81 8.07
C ARG A 2 -2.50 15.62 7.27
N LYS A 3 -1.22 15.30 7.41
CA LYS A 3 -0.61 14.12 6.80
C LYS A 3 -1.32 12.90 7.40
N ALA A 4 -1.81 11.98 6.57
CA ALA A 4 -2.37 10.73 7.06
C ALA A 4 -1.30 10.01 7.90
N VAL A 5 -1.65 9.60 9.11
CA VAL A 5 -0.76 8.86 10.01
C VAL A 5 -1.11 7.38 9.86
N ILE A 6 -0.19 6.60 9.29
CA ILE A 6 -0.27 5.14 9.28
C ILE A 6 0.44 4.66 10.54
N ASN A 7 -0.26 3.88 11.36
CA ASN A 7 0.33 3.35 12.59
C ASN A 7 1.47 2.37 12.27
N SER A 8 2.57 2.46 13.01
CA SER A 8 3.65 1.49 12.92
C SER A 8 3.16 0.08 13.32
N PRO A 9 3.76 -0.99 12.77
CA PRO A 9 3.42 -2.34 13.18
C PRO A 9 3.63 -2.54 14.68
N THR A 10 2.65 -3.13 15.37
CA THR A 10 2.74 -3.49 16.79
C THR A 10 3.20 -4.93 17.01
N ARG A 11 3.24 -5.73 15.93
CA ARG A 11 3.62 -7.14 15.94
C ARG A 11 4.78 -7.38 14.97
N ALA A 12 5.56 -8.42 15.22
CA ALA A 12 6.64 -8.84 14.32
C ALA A 12 6.07 -9.36 12.98
N SER A 13 6.87 -9.26 11.90
CA SER A 13 6.48 -9.69 10.55
C SER A 13 6.14 -11.17 10.43
N THR A 14 6.66 -12.02 11.33
CA THR A 14 6.37 -13.46 11.38
C THR A 14 5.04 -13.79 12.05
N HIS A 15 4.37 -12.81 12.67
CA HIS A 15 3.12 -13.04 13.39
C HIS A 15 1.95 -13.29 12.41
N PRO A 16 1.06 -14.29 12.64
CA PRO A 16 -0.01 -14.63 11.70
C PRO A 16 -0.96 -13.47 11.33
N PHE A 17 -1.17 -12.54 12.27
CA PHE A 17 -2.02 -11.36 12.06
C PHE A 17 -1.30 -10.10 11.54
N TYR A 18 0.00 -10.16 11.25
CA TYR A 18 0.75 -9.00 10.76
C TYR A 18 0.13 -8.41 9.49
N SER A 19 -0.24 -9.27 8.53
CA SER A 19 -0.87 -8.86 7.27
C SER A 19 -2.24 -8.19 7.50
N SER A 20 -3.08 -8.75 8.38
CA SER A 20 -4.37 -8.14 8.71
C SER A 20 -4.21 -6.79 9.41
N ASP A 21 -3.22 -6.65 10.30
CA ASP A 21 -2.94 -5.39 10.99
C ASP A 21 -2.47 -4.31 10.01
N CYS A 22 -1.61 -4.69 9.05
CA CYS A 22 -1.16 -3.80 7.97
C CYS A 22 -2.36 -3.30 7.14
N ARG A 23 -3.28 -4.19 6.76
CA ARG A 23 -4.49 -3.82 6.02
C ARG A 23 -5.34 -2.81 6.79
N LEU A 24 -5.59 -3.06 8.08
CA LEU A 24 -6.36 -2.15 8.94
C LEU A 24 -5.69 -0.78 9.09
N ALA A 25 -4.35 -0.74 9.15
CA ALA A 25 -3.60 0.51 9.23
C ALA A 25 -3.70 1.34 7.93
N LEU A 26 -3.81 0.68 6.76
CA LEU A 26 -3.87 1.34 5.45
C LEU A 26 -5.29 1.74 5.03
N GLU A 27 -6.30 0.97 5.44
CA GLU A 27 -7.69 1.12 5.01
C GLU A 27 -8.21 2.57 5.04
N PRO A 28 -8.05 3.37 6.12
CA PRO A 28 -8.55 4.74 6.14
C PRO A 28 -7.87 5.65 5.11
N SER A 29 -6.59 5.44 4.86
CA SER A 29 -5.82 6.25 3.91
C SER A 29 -6.20 5.90 2.47
N ILE A 30 -6.37 4.62 2.17
CA ILE A 30 -6.82 4.15 0.85
C ILE A 30 -8.24 4.62 0.57
N GLN A 31 -9.17 4.47 1.52
CA GLN A 31 -10.54 4.94 1.33
C GLN A 31 -10.58 6.46 1.08
N GLY A 32 -9.82 7.24 1.84
CA GLY A 32 -9.72 8.69 1.64
C GLY A 32 -9.16 9.06 0.26
N LEU A 33 -8.16 8.33 -0.23
CA LEU A 33 -7.61 8.53 -1.57
C LEU A 33 -8.64 8.19 -2.66
N MET A 34 -9.36 7.08 -2.50
CA MET A 34 -10.41 6.66 -3.42
C MET A 34 -11.51 7.72 -3.51
N ASP A 35 -11.98 8.23 -2.37
CA ASP A 35 -13.01 9.26 -2.32
C ASP A 35 -12.58 10.55 -3.02
N LEU A 36 -11.31 10.95 -2.88
CA LEU A 36 -10.76 12.13 -3.56
C LEU A 36 -10.70 11.94 -5.08
N ALA A 37 -10.26 10.77 -5.54
CA ALA A 37 -10.20 10.45 -6.97
C ALA A 37 -11.61 10.40 -7.57
N ILE A 38 -12.56 9.76 -6.88
CA ILE A 38 -13.96 9.70 -7.33
C ILE A 38 -14.58 11.10 -7.40
N LYS A 39 -14.34 11.97 -6.39
CA LYS A 39 -14.78 13.37 -6.41
C LYS A 39 -14.17 14.18 -7.55
N ALA A 40 -12.98 13.83 -8.01
CA ALA A 40 -12.34 14.44 -9.17
C ALA A 40 -12.92 13.95 -10.51
N GLY A 41 -13.83 12.98 -10.50
CA GLY A 41 -14.56 12.50 -11.68
C GLY A 41 -14.13 11.12 -12.19
N TRP A 42 -13.19 10.45 -11.52
CA TRP A 42 -12.79 9.09 -11.89
C TRP A 42 -13.85 8.07 -11.46
N THR A 43 -14.01 6.98 -12.23
CA THR A 43 -14.95 5.93 -11.83
C THR A 43 -14.39 5.08 -10.68
N PRO A 44 -15.22 4.56 -9.76
CA PRO A 44 -14.75 3.71 -8.66
C PRO A 44 -13.94 2.48 -9.13
N ASN A 45 -14.33 1.88 -10.26
CA ASN A 45 -13.64 0.72 -10.82
C ASN A 45 -12.22 1.07 -11.27
N GLU A 46 -12.08 2.18 -12.02
CA GLU A 46 -10.76 2.62 -12.50
C GLU A 46 -9.85 2.95 -11.33
N VAL A 47 -10.33 3.72 -10.35
CA VAL A 47 -9.57 4.08 -9.15
C VAL A 47 -9.09 2.83 -8.39
N SER A 48 -9.97 1.85 -8.18
CA SER A 48 -9.62 0.62 -7.48
C SER A 48 -8.56 -0.18 -8.22
N TYR A 49 -8.72 -0.31 -9.54
CA TYR A 49 -7.78 -1.03 -10.40
C TYR A 49 -6.42 -0.34 -10.44
N THR A 50 -6.39 0.99 -10.61
CA THR A 50 -5.15 1.76 -10.62
C THR A 50 -4.41 1.64 -9.28
N ILE A 51 -5.10 1.73 -8.14
CA ILE A 51 -4.47 1.57 -6.81
C ILE A 51 -3.85 0.18 -6.66
N MET A 52 -4.54 -0.87 -7.13
CA MET A 52 -3.99 -2.23 -7.14
C MET A 52 -2.73 -2.32 -7.99
N MET A 53 -2.75 -1.79 -9.22
CA MET A 53 -1.61 -1.80 -10.14
C MET A 53 -0.40 -1.06 -9.56
N LEU A 54 -0.59 0.12 -8.97
CA LEU A 54 0.48 0.86 -8.31
C LEU A 54 1.13 0.06 -7.16
N GLY A 55 0.34 -0.73 -6.44
CA GLY A 55 0.85 -1.64 -5.41
C GLY A 55 1.72 -2.77 -5.99
N VAL A 56 1.32 -3.33 -7.14
CA VAL A 56 2.10 -4.35 -7.86
C VAL A 56 3.42 -3.77 -8.36
N GLU A 57 3.38 -2.61 -9.01
CA GLU A 57 4.58 -1.91 -9.50
C GLU A 57 5.58 -1.63 -8.37
N GLN A 58 5.09 -1.16 -7.21
CA GLN A 58 5.96 -0.93 -6.06
C GLN A 58 6.55 -2.22 -5.48
N PHE A 59 5.79 -3.31 -5.49
CA PHE A 59 6.27 -4.63 -5.06
C PHE A 59 7.39 -5.15 -5.96
N GLU A 60 7.23 -5.01 -7.29
CA GLU A 60 8.25 -5.40 -8.27
C GLU A 60 9.54 -4.59 -8.15
N LEU A 61 9.44 -3.29 -7.85
CA LEU A 61 10.61 -2.44 -7.61
C LEU A 61 11.36 -2.87 -6.35
N CYS A 62 10.65 -3.12 -5.25
CA CYS A 62 11.28 -3.57 -4.00
C CYS A 62 11.93 -4.94 -4.15
N SER A 63 11.35 -5.85 -4.92
CA SER A 63 11.95 -7.17 -5.17
C SER A 63 13.18 -7.09 -6.08
N ALA A 64 13.19 -6.21 -7.07
CA ALA A 64 14.35 -5.97 -7.92
C ALA A 64 15.54 -5.37 -7.13
N ASP A 65 15.26 -4.43 -6.22
CA ASP A 65 16.27 -3.84 -5.33
C ASP A 65 16.85 -4.87 -4.35
N GLU A 66 16.01 -5.76 -3.81
CA GLU A 66 16.45 -6.83 -2.92
C GLU A 66 17.32 -7.87 -3.66
N GLN A 67 16.93 -8.23 -4.89
CA GLN A 67 17.72 -9.13 -5.74
C GLN A 67 19.09 -8.54 -6.10
N HIS A 68 19.16 -7.25 -6.46
CA HIS A 68 20.42 -6.56 -6.75
C HIS A 68 21.37 -6.54 -5.55
N ARG A 69 20.84 -6.43 -4.32
CA ARG A 69 21.64 -6.45 -3.09
C ARG A 69 22.20 -7.83 -2.77
N LEU A 70 21.49 -8.90 -3.12
CA LEU A 70 21.95 -10.28 -2.94
C LEU A 70 23.01 -10.67 -3.98
N ASP A 71 22.89 -10.16 -5.21
CA ASP A 71 23.84 -10.44 -6.30
C ASP A 71 25.16 -9.64 -6.18
N ALA A 72 25.19 -8.59 -5.35
CA ALA A 72 26.37 -7.74 -5.12
C ALA A 72 27.27 -8.22 -3.96
N HIS A 73 26.93 -9.33 -3.29
CA HIS A 73 27.64 -9.92 -2.15
C HIS A 73 28.14 -11.33 -2.44
#